data_AF-A0A1I4WXT3-F1
#
_entry.id   AF-A0A1I4WXT3-F1
#
_cell.length_a   1.000
_cell.length_b   1.000
_cell.length_c   1.000
_cell.angle_alpha   90.00
_cell.angle_beta   90.00
_cell.angle_gamma   90.00
#
_symmetry.space_group_name_H-M   'P 1'
#
loop_
_entity.id
_entity.type
_entity.pdbx_description
1 polymer ?
#
loop_
_entity_poly.entity_id
_entity_poly.type
_entity_poly.pdbx_seq_one_letter_code
_entity_poly.pdbx_strand_id
1 'polypeptide(L)' 'MPISRMVTNIDLTGEQQHVLELAFNHALRKLELVDRRDPLCDLLAKRMIEIHMRGVTNAVALAEITVREIRASKQ' A
#
# COMPACT_ATOMS: atom_id res chain seq x y z
N MET A 1 0.21 2.27 -12.52
CA MET A 1 -0.57 2.67 -11.31
C MET A 1 0.18 3.75 -10.54
N PRO A 2 -0.47 4.50 -9.62
CA PRO A 2 0.24 5.42 -8.71
C PRO A 2 1.35 4.71 -7.93
N ILE A 3 1.06 3.48 -7.47
CA ILE A 3 2.04 2.70 -6.73
C ILE A 3 3.23 2.25 -7.58
N SER A 4 3.04 2.03 -8.90
CA SER A 4 4.16 1.60 -9.76
C SER A 4 5.28 2.63 -9.76
N ARG A 5 4.97 3.93 -9.69
CA ARG A 5 5.98 5.02 -9.57
C ARG A 5 6.73 4.97 -8.25
N MET A 6 6.04 4.63 -7.16
CA MET A 6 6.63 4.56 -5.81
C MET A 6 7.46 3.28 -5.62
N VAL A 7 7.02 2.19 -6.24
CA VAL A 7 7.71 0.89 -6.26
C VAL A 7 8.96 0.95 -7.14
N THR A 8 8.98 1.70 -8.25
CA THR A 8 10.22 1.89 -9.06
C THR A 8 11.39 2.49 -8.28
N ASN A 9 11.12 3.16 -7.16
CA ASN A 9 12.17 3.76 -6.33
C ASN A 9 12.76 2.78 -5.31
N ILE A 10 12.34 1.50 -5.34
CA ILE A 10 12.71 0.46 -4.39
C ILE A 10 13.05 -0.79 -5.21
N ASP A 11 14.18 -1.43 -4.90
CA ASP A 11 14.56 -2.72 -5.50
C ASP A 11 13.64 -3.84 -4.98
N LEU A 12 12.45 -3.94 -5.56
CA LEU A 12 11.48 -5.00 -5.31
C LEU A 12 11.50 -5.98 -6.48
N THR A 13 11.41 -7.28 -6.19
CA THR A 13 11.26 -8.28 -7.24
C THR A 13 9.88 -8.16 -7.90
N GLY A 14 9.74 -8.63 -9.15
CA GLY A 14 8.47 -8.54 -9.88
C GLY A 14 7.28 -9.17 -9.14
N GLU A 15 7.53 -10.22 -8.35
CA GLU A 15 6.52 -10.85 -7.50
C GLU A 15 6.11 -9.94 -6.32
N GLN A 16 7.07 -9.32 -5.64
CA GLN A 16 6.81 -8.38 -4.56
C GLN A 16 6.05 -7.14 -5.06
N GLN A 17 6.40 -6.65 -6.24
CA GLN A 17 5.67 -5.58 -6.90
C GLN A 17 4.21 -5.97 -7.15
N HIS A 18 3.96 -7.19 -7.64
CA HIS A 18 2.60 -7.67 -7.88
C HIS A 18 1.78 -7.79 -6.60
N VAL A 19 2.38 -8.32 -5.52
CA VAL A 19 1.77 -8.40 -4.19
C VAL A 19 1.41 -7.01 -3.67
N LEU A 20 2.32 -6.04 -3.77
CA LEU A 20 2.07 -4.66 -3.34
C LEU A 20 0.99 -3.99 -4.18
N GLU A 21 0.97 -4.21 -5.50
CA GLU A 21 -0.09 -3.69 -6.37
C GLU A 21 -1.48 -4.25 -6.00
N LEU A 22 -1.58 -5.54 -5.70
CA LEU A 22 -2.82 -6.16 -5.24
C LEU A 22 -3.25 -5.60 -3.88
N ALA A 23 -2.32 -5.53 -2.92
CA ALA A 23 -2.58 -4.95 -1.60
C ALA A 23 -3.07 -3.50 -1.70
N PHE A 24 -2.46 -2.71 -2.58
CA PHE A 24 -2.82 -1.31 -2.79
C PHE A 24 -4.25 -1.15 -3.25
N ASN A 25 -4.64 -1.91 -4.28
CA ASN A 25 -5.98 -1.85 -4.83
C ASN A 25 -7.02 -2.27 -3.78
N HIS A 26 -6.67 -3.24 -2.95
CA HIS A 26 -7.55 -3.68 -1.86
C HIS A 26 -7.71 -2.59 -0.80
N ALA A 27 -6.62 -1.93 -0.42
CA ALA A 27 -6.62 -0.86 0.56
C ALA A 27 -7.39 0.38 0.06
N LEU A 28 -7.21 0.77 -1.20
CA LEU A 28 -7.95 1.88 -1.82
C LEU A 28 -9.45 1.63 -1.80
N ARG A 29 -9.89 0.41 -2.14
CA ARG A 29 -11.30 0.02 -2.06
C ARG A 29 -11.85 0.09 -0.64
N LYS A 30 -11.08 -0.37 0.37
CA LYS A 30 -11.49 -0.31 1.79
C LYS A 30 -11.53 1.11 2.38
N LEU A 31 -10.78 2.03 1.78
CA LEU A 31 -10.74 3.44 2.18
C LEU A 31 -11.64 4.32 1.30
N GLU A 32 -12.36 3.72 0.35
CA GLU A 32 -13.23 4.41 -0.62
C GLU A 32 -12.50 5.56 -1.34
N LEU A 33 -11.19 5.41 -1.53
CA LEU A 33 -10.33 6.37 -2.21
C LEU A 33 -10.54 6.25 -3.72
N VAL A 34 -11.44 7.08 -4.24
CA VAL A 34 -11.71 7.18 -5.68
C VAL A 34 -10.63 8.00 -6.38
N ASP A 35 -10.11 9.04 -5.72
CA ASP A 35 -9.07 9.89 -6.30
C ASP A 35 -7.66 9.35 -5.99
N ARG A 36 -6.98 8.98 -7.07
CA ARG A 36 -5.64 8.37 -7.04
C ARG A 36 -4.53 9.41 -6.95
N ARG A 37 -4.88 10.70 -6.92
CA ARG A 37 -3.96 11.83 -6.72
C ARG A 37 -3.99 12.35 -5.28
N ASP A 38 -4.80 11.75 -4.42
CA ASP A 38 -4.84 12.13 -3.02
C ASP A 38 -3.48 11.88 -2.36
N PRO A 39 -2.98 12.81 -1.53
CA PRO A 39 -1.77 12.60 -0.73
C PRO A 39 -1.91 11.40 0.22
N LEU A 40 -3.15 10.96 0.47
CA LEU A 40 -3.42 9.73 1.21
C LEU A 40 -2.94 8.49 0.46
N CYS A 41 -2.97 8.46 -0.88
CA CYS A 41 -2.43 7.38 -1.69
C CYS A 41 -0.91 7.24 -1.49
N ASP A 42 -0.19 8.35 -1.46
CA ASP A 42 1.26 8.35 -1.23
C ASP A 42 1.60 7.87 0.18
N LEU A 43 0.82 8.29 1.18
CA LEU A 43 0.98 7.82 2.56
C LEU A 43 0.72 6.31 2.69
N LEU A 44 -0.34 5.83 2.03
CA LEU A 44 -0.73 4.43 1.96
C LEU A 44 0.42 3.58 1.42
N ALA A 45 0.97 3.97 0.27
CA ALA A 45 2.05 3.24 -0.38
C ALA A 45 3.29 3.19 0.50
N LYS A 46 3.70 4.32 1.10
CA LYS A 46 4.84 4.36 2.03
C LYS A 46 4.67 3.40 3.20
N ARG A 47 3.52 3.41 3.86
CA ARG A 47 3.26 2.49 4.99
C ARG A 47 3.21 1.04 4.55
N MET A 48 2.63 0.77 3.38
CA MET A 48 2.56 -0.58 2.85
C MET A 48 3.97 -1.13 2.54
N ILE A 49 4.87 -0.30 1.99
CA ILE A 49 6.28 -0.67 1.80
C ILE A 49 6.96 -0.96 3.14
N GLU A 50 6.75 -0.13 4.16
CA GLU A 50 7.34 -0.37 5.48
C GLU A 50 6.84 -1.67 6.13
N ILE A 51 5.54 -1.97 6.03
CA ILE A 51 4.96 -3.22 6.54
C ILE A 51 5.52 -4.43 5.77
N HIS A 52 5.71 -4.28 4.46
CA HIS A 52 6.35 -5.31 3.62
C HIS A 52 7.81 -5.53 4.05
N MET A 53 8.57 -4.47 4.31
CA MET A 53 9.94 -4.55 4.83
C MET A 53 10.03 -5.20 6.22
N ARG A 54 8.96 -5.15 7.02
CA ARG A 54 8.86 -5.89 8.30
C ARG A 54 8.66 -7.41 8.12
N GLY A 55 8.53 -7.89 6.88
CA GLY A 55 8.42 -9.31 6.55
C GLY A 55 7.01 -9.80 6.23
N VAL A 56 6.02 -8.89 6.12
CA VAL A 56 4.66 -9.26 5.71
C VAL A 56 4.63 -9.40 4.19
N THR A 57 4.43 -10.61 3.67
CA THR A 57 4.39 -10.87 2.23
C THR A 57 2.99 -11.19 1.69
N ASN A 58 1.98 -11.27 2.56
CA ASN A 58 0.60 -11.52 2.15
C ASN A 58 -0.10 -10.21 1.78
N ALA A 59 -0.55 -10.09 0.54
CA ALA A 59 -1.21 -8.89 0.01
C ALA A 59 -2.45 -8.45 0.83
N VAL A 60 -3.26 -9.41 1.28
CA VAL A 60 -4.48 -9.11 2.04
C VAL A 60 -4.11 -8.59 3.43
N ALA A 61 -3.17 -9.27 4.11
CA ALA A 61 -2.70 -8.83 5.42
C ALA A 61 -2.06 -7.44 5.35
N LEU A 62 -1.23 -7.20 4.33
CA LEU A 62 -0.63 -5.88 4.07
C LEU A 62 -1.67 -4.79 3.91
N ALA A 63 -2.70 -5.03 3.10
CA ALA A 63 -3.79 -4.07 2.91
C ALA A 63 -4.53 -3.79 4.22
N GLU A 64 -4.86 -4.82 5.00
CA GLU A 64 -5.60 -4.66 6.25
C GLU A 64 -4.81 -3.92 7.32
N ILE A 65 -3.54 -4.29 7.52
CA ILE A 65 -2.66 -3.63 8.48
C ILE A 65 -2.48 -2.17 8.08
N THR A 66 -2.21 -1.90 6.79
CA THR A 66 -2.01 -0.53 6.30
C THR A 66 -3.26 0.32 6.47
N VAL A 67 -4.44 -0.20 6.11
CA VAL A 67 -5.71 0.52 6.29
C VAL A 67 -5.98 0.79 7.77
N ARG A 68 -5.67 -0.17 8.64
CA ARG A 68 -5.86 -0.02 10.08
C ARG A 68 -4.91 1.03 10.67
N GLU A 69 -3.63 1.04 10.29
CA GLU A 69 -2.68 2.08 10.71
C GLU A 69 -3.10 3.47 10.21
N ILE A 70 -3.49 3.60 8.94
CA ILE A 70 -3.96 4.88 8.35
C ILE A 70 -5.23 5.39 9.06
N ARG A 71 -6.18 4.51 9.39
CA ARG A 71 -7.38 4.88 10.15
C ARG A 71 -7.04 5.28 11.59
N ALA A 72 -6.09 4.59 12.23
CA ALA A 72 -5.65 4.90 13.60
C ALA A 72 -4.89 6.24 13.68
N SER A 73 -4.12 6.62 12.66
CA SER A 73 -3.45 7.94 12.61
C SER A 73 -4.40 9.12 12.33
N LYS A 74 -5.70 8.90 12.12
CA LYS A 74 -6.73 9.95 11.99
C LYS A 74 -7.47 10.28 13.30
N GLN A 75 -7.14 9.64 14.42
CA GLN A 75 -7.63 10.00 15.77
C GLN A 75 -6.61 10.90 16.49
#